data_AF-A0AA45WQC4-F1
#
_entry.id   AF-A0AA45WQC4-F1
#
_cell.length_a   1.000
_cell.length_b   1.000
_cell.length_c   1.000
_cell.angle_alpha   90.00
_cell.angle_beta   90.00
_cell.angle_gamma   90.00
#
_symmetry.space_group_name_H-M   'P 1'
#
loop_
_entity.id
_entity.type
_entity.pdbx_description
1 polymer ?
#
loop_
_entity_poly.entity_id
_entity_poly.type
_entity_poly.pdbx_seq_one_letter_code
_entity_poly.pdbx_strand_id
1 'polypeptide(L)' 'MKTVDRKVRKNIVLSASIEKELKEMAEYYKKPQSVLIEELLKEKLKEYKKKHWKKF' A
#
# COMPACT_ATOMS: atom_id res chain seq x y z
N MET A 1 -11.28 -18.64 -13.38
CA MET A 1 -10.98 -18.98 -11.96
C MET A 1 -11.13 -17.69 -11.14
N LYS A 2 -12.03 -17.65 -10.15
CA LYS A 2 -12.05 -16.53 -9.19
C LYS A 2 -10.78 -16.65 -8.35
N THR A 3 -9.76 -15.84 -8.63
CA THR A 3 -8.62 -15.67 -7.73
C THR A 3 -9.18 -15.13 -6.43
N VAL A 4 -9.33 -16.00 -5.44
CA VAL A 4 -9.63 -15.57 -4.07
C VAL A 4 -8.41 -14.77 -3.64
N ASP A 5 -8.56 -13.46 -3.50
CA ASP A 5 -7.50 -12.55 -3.10
C ASP A 5 -7.12 -12.88 -1.65
N ARG A 6 -6.19 -13.83 -1.50
CA ARG A 6 -5.76 -14.33 -0.20
C ARG A 6 -4.86 -13.28 0.42
N LYS A 7 -5.32 -12.64 1.50
CA LYS A 7 -4.47 -11.75 2.32
C LYS A 7 -3.29 -12.54 2.89
N VAL A 8 -2.08 -12.02 2.69
CA VAL A 8 -0.84 -12.60 3.20
C VAL A 8 -0.28 -11.68 4.29
N ARG A 9 0.15 -12.26 5.42
CA ARG A 9 0.88 -11.51 6.45
C ARG A 9 2.31 -11.27 5.99
N LYS A 10 2.76 -10.02 6.10
CA LYS A 10 4.13 -9.61 5.80
C LYS A 10 4.69 -8.85 6.99
N ASN A 11 5.97 -9.07 7.28
CA ASN A 11 6.72 -8.23 8.17
C ASN A 11 7.44 -7.18 7.32
N ILE A 12 7.34 -5.91 7.69
CA ILE A 12 7.94 -4.78 6.97
C ILE A 12 8.77 -3.95 7.95
N VAL A 13 9.91 -3.47 7.48
CA VAL A 13 10.77 -2.56 8.24
C VAL A 13 10.52 -1.15 7.76
N LEU A 14 10.14 -0.27 8.67
CA LEU A 14 9.91 1.15 8.43
C LEU A 14 10.82 1.97 9.34
N SER A 15 11.18 3.18 8.92
CA SER A 15 11.81 4.14 9.83
C SER A 15 10.77 4.63 10.85
N ALA A 16 11.24 5.02 12.04
CA ALA A 16 10.35 5.48 13.12
C ALA A 16 9.49 6.69 12.71
N SER A 17 10.04 7.61 11.91
CA SER A 17 9.27 8.76 11.39
C SER A 17 8.09 8.32 10.54
N ILE A 18 8.32 7.37 9.63
CA ILE A 18 7.29 6.89 8.69
C ILE A 18 6.25 6.04 9.42
N GLU A 19 6.65 5.25 10.42
CA GLU A 19 5.69 4.49 11.25
C GLU A 19 4.73 5.43 12.00
N LYS A 20 5.26 6.53 12.56
CA LYS A 20 4.46 7.57 13.20
C LYS A 20 3.48 8.23 12.23
N GLU A 21 3.97 8.71 11.08
CA GLU A 21 3.13 9.35 10.06
C GLU A 21 2.07 8.40 9.51
N LEU A 22 2.41 7.12 9.28
CA LEU A 22 1.47 6.11 8.84
C LEU A 22 0.36 5.88 9.86
N LYS A 23 0.69 5.89 11.16
CA LYS A 23 -0.29 5.76 12.24
C LYS A 23 -1.23 6.95 12.29
N GLU A 24 -0.71 8.18 12.24
CA GLU A 24 -1.52 9.41 12.21
C GLU A 24 -2.45 9.42 10.98
N MET A 25 -1.94 9.03 9.82
CA MET A 25 -2.74 8.93 8.60
C MET A 25 -3.83 7.86 8.70
N ALA A 26 -3.52 6.69 9.27
CA ALA A 26 -4.49 5.62 9.50
C ALA A 26 -5.62 6.06 10.45
N GLU A 27 -5.29 6.80 11.51
CA GLU A 27 -6.26 7.37 12.44
C GLU A 27 -7.15 8.43 11.76
N TYR A 28 -6.54 9.35 11.00
CA TYR A 28 -7.26 10.39 10.26
C TYR A 28 -8.30 9.81 9.30
N TYR A 29 -7.93 8.79 8.50
CA TYR A 29 -8.83 8.14 7.56
C TYR A 29 -9.72 7.05 8.20
N LYS A 30 -9.57 6.77 9.51
CA LYS A 30 -10.28 5.71 10.24
C LYS A 30 -10.14 4.34 9.55
N LYS A 31 -8.93 4.02 9.09
CA LYS A 31 -8.61 2.74 8.40
C LYS A 31 -7.50 1.99 9.13
N PRO A 32 -7.50 0.65 9.10
CA PRO A 32 -6.34 -0.12 9.54
C PRO A 32 -5.11 0.21 8.67
N GLN A 33 -3.93 0.30 9.29
CA GLN A 33 -2.66 0.55 8.57
C GLN A 33 -2.46 -0.40 7.39
N SER A 34 -2.81 -1.69 7.53
CA SER A 34 -2.69 -2.67 6.45
C SER A 34 -3.51 -2.33 5.22
N VAL A 35 -4.71 -1.76 5.40
CA VAL A 35 -5.59 -1.35 4.29
C VAL A 35 -5.02 -0.12 3.61
N LEU A 36 -4.57 0.85 4.41
CA LEU A 36 -3.95 2.07 3.91
C LEU A 36 -2.68 1.77 3.09
N ILE A 37 -1.80 0.89 3.60
CA ILE A 37 -0.60 0.44 2.88
C ILE A 37 -0.99 -0.22 1.55
N GLU A 38 -2.03 -1.06 1.54
CA GLU A 38 -2.48 -1.74 0.33
C GLU A 38 -3.01 -0.76 -0.73
N GLU A 39 -3.76 0.27 -0.32
CA GLU A 39 -4.25 1.35 -1.20
C GLU A 39 -3.09 2.16 -1.79
N LEU A 40 -2.16 2.63 -0.95
CA LEU A 40 -0.97 3.37 -1.37
C LEU A 40 -0.11 2.56 -2.35
N LEU A 41 0.06 1.26 -2.08
CA LEU A 41 0.82 0.37 -2.95
C LEU A 41 0.12 0.18 -4.31
N LYS A 42 -1.21 0.05 -4.34
CA LYS A 42 -1.99 -0.04 -5.59
C LYS A 42 -1.84 1.22 -6.43
N GLU A 43 -1.85 2.40 -5.82
CA GLU A 43 -1.62 3.67 -6.53
C GLU A 43 -0.21 3.73 -7.13
N LYS A 44 0.82 3.37 -6.36
CA LYS A 44 2.20 3.34 -6.86
C LYS A 44 2.42 2.30 -7.95
N LEU A 45 1.79 1.13 -7.86
CA LEU A 45 1.81 0.13 -8.92
C LEU A 45 1.11 0.62 -10.20
N LYS A 46 0.02 1.38 -10.07
CA LYS A 46 -0.66 1.99 -11.22
C LYS A 46 0.23 3.03 -11.91
N GLU A 47 0.90 3.90 -11.14
CA GLU A 47 1.90 4.85 -11.66
C GLU A 47 3.05 4.11 -12.37
N TYR A 48 3.60 3.07 -11.73
CA TYR A 48 4.67 2.25 -12.28
C TYR A 48 4.27 1.63 -13.62
N LYS A 49 3.13 0.95 -13.68
CA LYS A 49 2.60 0.34 -14.91
C LYS A 49 2.37 1.38 -16.00
N LYS A 50 1.82 2.56 -15.66
CA LYS A 50 1.59 3.64 -16.64
C LYS A 50 2.89 4.17 -17.26
N LYS A 51 3.95 4.30 -16.45
CA LYS A 51 5.28 4.72 -16.94
C LYS A 51 5.95 3.64 -17.80
N HIS A 52 5.81 2.37 -17.43
CA HIS A 52 6.39 1.26 -18.18
C HIS A 52 5.64 0.93 -19.47
N TRP A 53 4.32 1.14 -19.53
CA TRP A 53 3.56 0.96 -20.77
C TRP A 53 3.93 2.00 -21.82
N LYS A 54 4.17 3.26 -21.45
CA LYS A 54 4.63 4.31 -22.40
C LYS A 54 6.03 4.08 -22.99
N LYS A 55 6.76 3.05 -22.55
CA LYS A 55 8.09 2.69 -23.07
C LYS A 55 8.04 1.62 -24.17
N PHE A 56 6.86 1.13 -24.51
CA PHE A 56 6.56 0.27 -25.66
C PHE A 56 5.54 0.96 -26.56
#